data_AF-E5A8T8-F1
#
_entry.id   AF-E5A8T8-F1
#
_cell.length_a   1.000
_cell.length_b   1.000
_cell.length_c   1.000
_cell.angle_alpha   90.00
_cell.angle_beta   90.00
_cell.angle_gamma   90.00
#
_symmetry.space_group_name_H-M   'P 1'
#
loop_
_entity.id
_entity.type
_entity.pdbx_description
1 polymer ?
#
loop_
_entity_poly.entity_id
_entity_poly.type
_entity_poly.pdbx_seq_one_letter_code
_entity_poly.pdbx_strand_id
1 'polypeptide(L)'
;MCFIAVDSSAGIIVLMAFYGFFSGSFVSLPPTVIVQLSGDAREKIGTRLGQSFAFVSIGLLIGTPIGGAILDNKGFDALWTFGGSMLFASAAFLIMARVAFKGWGWVKA
;
A
#
# COMPACT_ATOMS: atom_id res chain seq x y z
N MET A 1 -7.87 10.44 -3.61
CA MET A 1 -8.84 11.36 -4.19
C MET A 1 -8.96 12.66 -3.40
N CYS A 2 -8.35 12.79 -2.22
CA CYS A 2 -8.56 13.94 -1.34
C CYS A 2 -7.65 15.16 -1.60
N PHE A 3 -6.54 15.02 -2.34
CA PHE A 3 -5.67 16.16 -2.69
C PHE A 3 -6.24 17.06 -3.80
N ILE A 4 -7.16 16.56 -4.62
CA ILE A 4 -7.78 17.31 -5.72
C ILE A 4 -8.78 18.37 -5.22
N ALA A 5 -9.30 18.20 -4.00
CA ALA A 5 -10.32 19.08 -3.43
C ALA A 5 -9.76 20.21 -2.55
N VAL A 6 -8.44 20.33 -2.41
CA VAL A 6 -7.80 21.26 -1.47
C VAL A 6 -6.93 22.26 -2.22
N ASP A 7 -7.47 23.47 -2.41
CA ASP A 7 -6.74 24.63 -2.97
C ASP A 7 -6.01 25.48 -1.90
N SER A 8 -6.19 25.16 -0.61
CA SER A 8 -5.59 25.92 0.50
C SER A 8 -4.33 25.24 1.05
N SER A 9 -3.26 26.02 1.20
CA SER A 9 -1.96 25.56 1.74
C SER A 9 -2.10 24.91 3.12
N ALA A 10 -2.97 25.45 3.98
CA ALA A 10 -3.24 24.89 5.30
C ALA A 10 -3.93 23.51 5.22
N GLY A 11 -4.81 23.31 4.24
CA GLY A 11 -5.50 22.04 4.03
C GLY A 11 -4.56 20.93 3.57
N ILE A 12 -3.58 21.26 2.71
CA ILE A 12 -2.57 20.30 2.23
C ILE A 12 -1.72 19.79 3.40
N ILE A 13 -1.30 20.67 4.31
CA ILE A 13 -0.46 20.31 5.46
C ILE A 13 -1.19 19.33 6.37
N VAL A 14 -2.44 19.62 6.74
CA VAL A 14 -3.26 18.74 7.58
C VAL A 14 -3.46 17.39 6.90
N LEU A 15 -3.75 17.40 5.60
CA LEU A 15 -3.99 16.19 4.84
C LEU A 15 -2.72 15.34 4.70
N MET A 16 -1.54 15.96 4.53
CA MET A 16 -0.25 15.28 4.57
C MET A 16 0.04 14.65 5.94
N ALA A 17 -0.33 15.31 7.04
CA ALA A 17 -0.16 14.76 8.38
C ALA A 17 -0.98 13.47 8.57
N PHE A 18 -2.26 13.49 8.18
CA PHE A 18 -3.10 12.28 8.18
C PHE A 18 -2.55 11.22 7.22
N TYR A 19 -2.18 11.60 6.00
CA TYR A 19 -1.61 10.67 5.03
C TYR A 19 -0.35 9.98 5.55
N GLY A 20 0.55 10.71 6.23
CA GLY A 20 1.73 10.14 6.85
C GLY A 20 1.40 9.12 7.94
N PHE A 21 0.41 9.42 8.79
CA PHE A 21 -0.05 8.50 9.84
C PHE A 21 -0.64 7.19 9.26
N PHE A 22 -1.53 7.31 8.27
CA PHE A 22 -2.17 6.15 7.64
C PHE A 22 -1.18 5.34 6.78
N SER A 23 -0.33 6.00 5.99
CA SER A 23 0.66 5.35 5.14
C SER A 23 1.71 4.61 5.96
N GLY A 24 2.17 5.19 7.08
CA GLY A 24 3.11 4.51 7.99
C GLY A 24 2.54 3.23 8.58
N SER A 25 1.26 3.24 8.95
CA SER A 25 0.55 2.04 9.43
C SER A 25 0.49 0.96 8.34
N PHE A 26 0.23 1.35 7.09
CA PHE A 26 0.18 0.44 5.95
C PHE A 26 1.54 -0.20 5.66
N VAL A 27 2.64 0.56 5.68
CA VAL A 27 3.98 0.06 5.37
C VAL A 27 4.54 -0.85 6.48
N SER A 28 4.10 -0.70 7.73
CA SER A 28 4.54 -1.56 8.84
C SER A 28 3.86 -2.94 8.87
N LEU A 29 2.70 -3.10 8.23
CA LEU A 29 1.93 -4.35 8.26
C LEU A 29 2.60 -5.53 7.53
N PRO A 30 3.12 -5.40 6.29
CA PRO A 30 3.71 -6.52 5.54
C PRO A 30 4.78 -7.32 6.29
N PRO A 31 5.83 -6.71 6.89
CA PRO A 31 6.84 -7.48 7.61
C PRO A 31 6.25 -8.19 8.83
N THR A 32 5.34 -7.53 9.57
CA THR A 32 4.65 -8.14 10.71
C THR A 32 3.80 -9.35 10.30
N VAL A 33 3.05 -9.27 9.20
CA VAL A 33 2.24 -10.38 8.69
C VAL A 33 3.11 -11.56 8.26
N ILE A 34 4.23 -11.31 7.57
CA ILE A 34 5.16 -12.36 7.12
C ILE A 34 5.80 -13.07 8.32
N VAL A 35 6.18 -12.32 9.36
CA VAL A 35 6.72 -12.87 10.60
C VAL A 35 5.68 -13.71 11.33
N GLN A 36 4.45 -13.22 11.49
CA GLN A 36 3.35 -13.95 12.11
C GLN A 36 3.00 -15.25 11.37
N LEU A 37 2.99 -15.21 10.03
CA LEU A 37 2.74 -16.39 9.19
C LEU A 37 3.93 -17.37 9.13
N SER A 38 5.08 -16.99 9.69
CA SER A 38 6.30 -17.81 9.73
C SER A 38 6.57 -18.46 11.09
N GLY A 39 5.58 -18.46 11.99
CA GLY A 39 5.71 -18.92 13.39
C GLY A 39 6.65 -20.10 13.63
N ASP A 40 6.51 -21.19 12.88
CA ASP A 40 7.28 -22.44 13.06
C ASP A 40 8.64 -22.50 12.33
N ALA A 41 8.96 -21.55 11.44
CA ALA A 41 10.16 -21.59 10.61
C ALA A 41 10.96 -20.28 10.68
N ARG A 42 11.46 -19.96 11.88
CA ARG A 42 12.18 -18.71 12.17
C ARG A 42 13.40 -18.48 11.27
N GLU A 43 14.08 -19.56 10.87
CA GLU A 43 15.21 -19.53 9.92
C GLU A 43 14.80 -19.09 8.50
N LYS A 44 13.54 -19.31 8.10
CA LYS A 44 13.04 -18.99 6.75
C LYS A 44 12.36 -17.62 6.66
N ILE A 45 12.23 -16.89 7.78
CA ILE A 45 11.64 -15.55 7.81
C ILE A 45 12.38 -14.61 6.85
N GLY A 46 13.71 -14.61 6.89
CA GLY A 46 14.53 -13.76 6.02
C GLY A 46 14.30 -14.05 4.54
N THR A 47 14.25 -15.33 4.16
CA THR A 47 13.99 -15.74 2.77
C THR A 47 12.60 -15.33 2.31
N ARG A 48 11.54 -15.57 3.11
CA ARG A 48 10.16 -15.21 2.75
C ARG A 48 9.96 -13.70 2.66
N LEU A 49 10.61 -12.96 3.55
CA LEU A 49 10.61 -11.50 3.55
C LEU A 49 11.34 -10.98 2.30
N GLY A 50 12.51 -11.53 1.98
CA GLY A 50 13.27 -11.19 0.77
C GLY A 50 12.51 -11.51 -0.52
N GLN A 51 11.83 -12.65 -0.60
CA GLN A 51 10.97 -12.99 -1.74
C GLN A 51 9.83 -11.97 -1.90
N SER A 52 9.19 -11.57 -0.81
CA SER A 52 8.11 -10.57 -0.85
C SER A 52 8.62 -9.21 -1.33
N PHE A 53 9.76 -8.76 -0.80
CA PHE A 53 10.38 -7.50 -1.23
C PHE A 53 10.89 -7.55 -2.68
N ALA A 54 11.33 -8.70 -3.19
CA ALA A 54 11.73 -8.83 -4.60
C ALA A 54 10.58 -8.48 -5.55
N PHE A 55 9.36 -8.94 -5.27
CA PHE A 55 8.17 -8.58 -6.06
C PHE A 55 7.80 -7.09 -5.90
N VAL A 56 7.92 -6.55 -4.68
CA VAL A 56 7.67 -5.12 -4.43
C VAL A 56 8.64 -4.25 -5.24
N SER A 57 9.92 -4.62 -5.32
CA SER A 57 10.93 -3.90 -6.09
C SER A 57 10.60 -3.84 -7.58
N ILE A 58 10.10 -4.92 -8.17
CA ILE A 58 9.66 -4.94 -9.58
C ILE A 58 8.48 -3.97 -9.77
N GLY A 59 7.51 -4.00 -8.86
CA GLY A 59 6.38 -3.07 -8.88
C GLY A 59 6.82 -1.61 -8.76
N LEU A 60 7.81 -1.32 -7.92
CA LEU A 60 8.35 0.03 -7.73
C LEU A 60 9.11 0.52 -8.97
N LEU A 61 9.89 -0.38 -9.60
CA LEU A 61 10.63 -0.09 -10.83
C LEU A 61 9.70 0.23 -12.00
N ILE A 62 8.56 -0.46 -12.11
CA ILE A 62 7.57 -0.24 -13.16
C ILE A 62 6.64 0.94 -12.81
N GLY A 63 6.29 1.12 -11.55
CA GLY A 63 5.38 2.19 -11.11
C GLY A 63 5.95 3.59 -11.31
N THR A 64 7.27 3.76 -11.13
CA THR A 64 7.95 5.04 -11.30
C THR A 64 7.84 5.62 -12.72
N PRO A 65 8.20 4.89 -13.81
CA PRO A 65 8.03 5.38 -15.17
C PRO A 65 6.57 5.50 -15.59
N ILE A 66 5.67 4.64 -15.10
CA ILE A 66 4.22 4.77 -15.36
C ILE A 66 3.69 6.07 -14.76
N GLY A 67 4.02 6.36 -13.50
CA GLY A 67 3.65 7.62 -12.85
C GLY A 67 4.23 8.84 -13.58
N GLY A 68 5.50 8.76 -14.00
CA GLY A 68 6.14 9.82 -14.79
C GLY A 68 5.44 10.05 -16.14
N ALA A 69 5.11 8.99 -16.88
CA ALA A 69 4.42 9.10 -18.16
C ALA A 69 2.99 9.64 -18.02
N ILE A 70 2.27 9.23 -16.96
CA ILE A 70 0.94 9.76 -16.65
C ILE A 70 1.01 11.24 -16.31
N LEU A 71 2.01 11.65 -15.53
CA LEU A 71 2.21 13.05 -15.17
C LEU A 71 2.48 13.91 -16.40
N ASP A 72 3.34 13.44 -17.31
CA ASP A 72 3.72 14.16 -18.53
C ASP A 72 2.55 14.33 -19.52
N ASN A 73 1.69 13.32 -19.64
CA ASN A 73 0.59 13.33 -20.64
C ASN A 73 -0.74 13.86 -20.11
N LYS A 74 -1.05 13.68 -18.83
CA LYS A 74 -2.40 13.93 -18.26
C LYS A 74 -2.39 14.81 -17.00
N GLY A 75 -1.22 15.23 -16.53
CA GLY A 75 -1.08 16.10 -15.37
C GLY A 75 -1.31 15.40 -14.02
N PHE A 76 -1.29 16.20 -12.96
CA PHE A 76 -1.31 15.72 -11.57
C PHE A 76 -2.63 15.07 -11.15
N ASP A 77 -3.76 15.44 -11.75
CA ASP A 77 -5.08 14.88 -11.45
C ASP A 77 -5.16 13.38 -11.81
N ALA A 78 -4.68 13.03 -13.01
CA ALA A 78 -4.59 11.64 -13.46
C ALA A 78 -3.56 10.83 -12.66
N LEU A 79 -2.47 11.45 -12.22
CA LEU A 79 -1.47 10.80 -11.36
C LEU A 79 -2.06 10.46 -9.99
N TRP A 80 -2.79 11.40 -9.39
CA TRP A 80 -3.42 11.21 -8.08
C TRP A 80 -4.49 10.11 -8.12
N THR A 81 -5.30 10.08 -9.18
CA THR A 81 -6.33 9.06 -9.38
C THR A 81 -5.73 7.67 -9.61
N PHE A 82 -4.64 7.56 -10.38
CA PHE A 82 -3.89 6.32 -10.56
C PHE A 82 -3.28 5.78 -9.25
N GLY A 83 -2.63 6.65 -8.47
CA GLY A 83 -2.11 6.25 -7.16
C GLY A 83 -3.21 5.81 -6.20
N GLY A 84 -4.35 6.51 -6.20
CA GLY A 84 -5.50 6.17 -5.38
C GLY A 84 -6.16 4.83 -5.76
N SER A 85 -6.30 4.54 -7.06
CA SER A 85 -6.88 3.27 -7.51
C SER A 85 -5.97 2.08 -7.22
N MET A 86 -4.65 2.24 -7.35
CA MET A 86 -3.67 1.21 -6.98
C MET A 86 -3.71 0.90 -5.48
N LEU A 87 -3.87 1.92 -4.63
CA LEU A 87 -4.04 1.74 -3.19
C LEU A 87 -5.35 0.99 -2.86
N PHE A 88 -6.44 1.34 -3.55
CA PHE A 88 -7.73 0.65 -3.37
C PHE A 88 -7.66 -0.80 -3.84
N ALA A 89 -7.00 -1.06 -4.97
CA ALA A 89 -6.73 -2.41 -5.45
C ALA A 89 -5.90 -3.21 -4.44
N SER A 90 -4.85 -2.61 -3.87
CA SER A 90 -4.04 -3.24 -2.81
C SER A 90 -4.88 -3.56 -1.58
N ALA A 91 -5.72 -2.63 -1.12
CA ALA A 91 -6.62 -2.85 0.00
C ALA A 91 -7.60 -4.01 -0.28
N ALA A 92 -8.19 -4.06 -1.48
CA ALA A 92 -9.06 -5.16 -1.90
C ALA A 92 -8.32 -6.51 -1.91
N PHE A 93 -7.09 -6.56 -2.45
CA PHE A 93 -6.26 -7.75 -2.43
C PHE A 93 -5.93 -8.22 -1.01
N LEU A 94 -5.59 -7.29 -0.11
CA LEU A 94 -5.34 -7.62 1.28
C LEU A 94 -6.61 -8.13 1.98
N ILE A 95 -7.77 -7.54 1.71
CA ILE A 95 -9.06 -8.02 2.24
C ILE A 95 -9.36 -9.42 1.72
N MET A 96 -9.20 -9.67 0.42
CA MET A 96 -9.39 -11.00 -0.17
C MET A 96 -8.43 -12.03 0.42
N ALA A 97 -7.15 -11.69 0.59
CA ALA A 97 -6.17 -12.56 1.23
C ALA A 97 -6.55 -12.86 2.69
N ARG A 98 -7.04 -11.87 3.44
CA ARG A 98 -7.54 -12.05 4.81
C ARG A 98 -8.75 -12.99 4.85
N VAL A 99 -9.71 -12.82 3.95
CA VAL A 99 -10.91 -13.68 3.85
C VAL A 99 -10.54 -15.11 3.48
N ALA A 100 -9.61 -15.29 2.53
CA ALA A 100 -9.13 -16.61 2.11
C ALA A 100 -8.37 -17.36 3.21
N PHE A 101 -7.54 -16.66 4.01
CA PHE A 101 -6.76 -17.29 5.08
C PHE A 101 -7.54 -17.53 6.37
N LYS A 102 -8.55 -16.72 6.69
CA LYS A 102 -9.26 -16.78 7.98
C LYS A 102 -10.72 -17.26 7.90
N GLY A 103 -11.26 -17.44 6.68
CA GLY A 103 -12.68 -17.66 6.46
C GLY A 103 -13.52 -16.40 6.77
N TRP A 104 -14.77 -16.37 6.31
CA TRP A 104 -15.70 -15.25 6.50
C TRP A 104 -16.21 -15.19 7.96
N GLY A 105 -15.33 -14.91 8.91
CA GLY A 105 -15.63 -14.87 10.34
C GLY A 105 -15.06 -13.63 11.00
N TRP A 106 -15.91 -12.86 11.68
CA TRP A 106 -15.49 -11.76 12.52
C TRP A 106 -14.62 -12.29 13.66
N VAL A 107 -13.47 -11.67 13.87
CA VAL A 107 -12.68 -11.87 15.09
C VAL A 107 -13.50 -11.32 16.25
N LYS A 108 -14.07 -12.21 17.06
CA LYS A 108 -14.45 -11.85 18.43
C LYS A 108 -13.14 -11.63 19.17
N ALA A 109 -12.97 -10.42 19.67
CA ALA A 109 -11.93 -10.02 20.61
C ALA A 109 -12.02 -10.86 21.90
#